data_AF-A0A948FE32-F1
#
_entry.id   AF-A0A948FE32-F1
#
_cell.length_a   1.000
_cell.length_b   1.000
_cell.length_c   1.000
_cell.angle_alpha   90.00
_cell.angle_beta   90.00
_cell.angle_gamma   90.00
#
_symmetry.space_group_name_H-M   'P 1'
#
loop_
_entity.id
_entity.type
_entity.pdbx_description
1 polymer ?
#
loop_
_entity_poly.entity_id
_entity_poly.type
_entity_poly.pdbx_seq_one_letter_code
_entity_poly.pdbx_strand_id
1 'polypeptide(L)'
;MDEIRNDTSVPEEEPPIHQDYPPQPTRREQLAKWIWATPTAGEHKFLNFIRAVLRIHLIVYQEFLADRIPLRASALTFTVILSMVPVLALGTAVLKGLGAGGQMRQAAHTFIEQLELTTSQREVILLLEQPAETADQSAENPELTEPTSVESAQDKKELSATLTTHLKIAVDMVFDYVDRTNFAALGIFGILALLIAVFSVLYSIEQAMNAIWQTRSGRSHGRKLMDYLALMLLLPITINLGVATMATLKSPALLAWLQSKLPWIGPQHLNLIPILALVATFTILYSFLPNTKVKISAALTGGFFGGIIWILSQALYFKMQIGVARYNAMYGSFATFPLFLIWIYVGWMIFLGGAEISFAVQIWPRYLWKKLTLTPINRLGLAFEIVAHIAADYQENKITTRDNLMRTLKQPDAYIKGVLTDLTRSGILRQVKDQDKGYVPAAPLENLSSVEIGELILGGNTSQLPNNNPAVDVLKAIRATLTNKKIVSRQNITQPDPSPEPPELKD
;
A
#
# COMPACT_ATOMS: atom_id res chain seq x y z
N MET A 1 39.58 20.84 -87.19
CA MET A 1 38.92 21.76 -86.25
C MET A 1 37.69 21.05 -85.74
N ASP A 2 37.64 20.86 -84.43
CA ASP A 2 36.49 20.58 -83.55
C ASP A 2 35.65 19.29 -83.65
N GLU A 3 35.24 18.89 -82.42
CA GLU A 3 34.21 17.91 -82.00
C GLU A 3 34.56 16.43 -82.24
N ILE A 4 34.42 15.49 -81.28
CA ILE A 4 33.34 15.27 -80.31
C ILE A 4 33.93 14.52 -79.10
N ARG A 5 33.72 14.99 -77.86
CA ARG A 5 33.90 14.18 -76.64
C ARG A 5 32.54 14.06 -75.96
N ASN A 6 31.92 12.89 -76.12
CA ASN A 6 30.62 12.53 -75.56
C ASN A 6 30.84 12.06 -74.11
N ASP A 7 30.39 12.84 -73.13
CA ASP A 7 30.38 12.49 -71.71
C ASP A 7 28.97 12.01 -71.34
N THR A 8 28.77 10.69 -71.37
CA THR A 8 27.55 10.04 -70.88
C THR A 8 27.68 9.80 -69.37
N SER A 9 27.32 10.79 -68.57
CA SER A 9 27.01 10.58 -67.16
C SER A 9 25.55 10.11 -67.03
N VAL A 10 25.40 8.82 -66.82
CA VAL A 10 24.13 8.18 -66.44
C VAL A 10 23.75 8.68 -65.03
N PRO A 11 22.51 9.15 -64.78
CA PRO A 11 22.09 9.54 -63.44
C PRO A 11 21.93 8.29 -62.56
N GLU A 12 22.56 8.29 -61.38
CA GLU A 12 22.35 7.29 -60.33
C GLU A 12 20.87 7.26 -59.95
N GLU A 13 20.21 6.10 -60.12
CA GLU A 13 18.89 5.85 -59.55
C GLU A 13 19.00 5.84 -58.01
N GLU A 14 18.35 6.79 -57.35
CA GLU A 14 18.13 6.76 -55.89
C GLU A 14 17.41 5.45 -55.51
N PRO A 15 17.87 4.72 -54.48
CA PRO A 15 17.16 3.54 -54.01
C PRO A 15 15.80 3.95 -53.43
N PRO A 16 14.76 3.11 -53.56
CA PRO A 16 13.42 3.46 -53.12
C PRO A 16 13.42 3.66 -51.61
N ILE A 17 12.83 4.77 -51.16
CA ILE A 17 12.58 5.09 -49.76
C ILE A 17 11.83 3.91 -49.13
N HIS A 18 12.52 3.12 -48.30
CA HIS A 18 11.88 2.13 -47.45
C HIS A 18 10.90 2.88 -46.53
N GLN A 19 9.60 2.78 -46.84
CA GLN A 19 8.55 3.08 -45.87
C GLN A 19 8.76 2.17 -44.67
N ASP A 20 9.34 2.71 -43.61
CA ASP A 20 9.39 2.09 -42.29
C ASP A 20 7.95 1.86 -41.83
N TYR A 21 7.43 0.65 -42.11
CA TYR A 21 6.24 0.17 -41.45
C TYR A 21 6.52 0.17 -39.94
N PRO A 22 5.64 0.74 -39.11
CA PRO A 22 5.83 0.68 -37.67
C PRO A 22 5.96 -0.79 -37.26
N PRO A 23 6.90 -1.13 -36.35
CA PRO A 23 7.16 -2.51 -35.97
C PRO A 23 5.86 -3.19 -35.53
N GLN A 24 5.63 -4.40 -36.03
CA GLN A 24 4.46 -5.22 -35.69
C GLN A 24 4.32 -5.27 -34.16
N PRO A 25 3.12 -4.96 -33.61
CA PRO A 25 2.94 -4.88 -32.17
C PRO A 25 3.28 -6.24 -31.55
N THR A 26 4.14 -6.21 -30.54
CA THR A 26 4.53 -7.40 -29.79
C THR A 26 3.29 -8.09 -29.19
N ARG A 27 3.36 -9.41 -28.92
CA ARG A 27 2.24 -10.13 -28.26
C ARG A 27 1.74 -9.42 -26.98
N ARG A 28 2.63 -8.75 -26.26
CA ARG A 28 2.30 -7.96 -25.06
C ARG A 28 1.46 -6.72 -25.39
N GLU A 29 1.77 -6.02 -26.47
CA GLU A 29 1.02 -4.82 -26.91
C GLU A 29 -0.34 -5.20 -27.49
N GLN A 30 -0.42 -6.32 -28.20
CA GLN A 30 -1.70 -6.85 -28.69
C GLN A 30 -2.63 -7.25 -27.54
N LEU A 31 -2.09 -7.94 -26.53
CA LEU A 31 -2.83 -8.28 -25.31
C LEU A 31 -3.27 -7.01 -24.56
N ALA A 32 -2.40 -6.01 -24.39
CA ALA A 32 -2.77 -4.75 -23.78
C ALA A 32 -3.90 -4.06 -24.55
N LYS A 33 -3.81 -3.99 -25.89
CA LYS A 33 -4.85 -3.38 -26.73
C LYS A 33 -6.19 -4.11 -26.60
N TRP A 34 -6.19 -5.44 -26.57
CA TRP A 34 -7.40 -6.26 -26.38
C TRP A 34 -7.99 -6.11 -24.98
N ILE A 35 -7.14 -6.09 -23.95
CA ILE A 35 -7.57 -5.92 -22.57
C ILE A 35 -8.25 -4.57 -22.40
N TRP A 36 -7.71 -3.49 -22.98
CA TRP A 36 -8.22 -2.11 -22.82
C TRP A 36 -9.27 -1.66 -23.85
N ALA A 37 -9.65 -2.51 -24.80
CA ALA A 37 -10.67 -2.21 -25.81
C ALA A 37 -12.07 -1.97 -25.18
N THR A 38 -12.84 -1.01 -25.69
CA THR A 38 -14.23 -0.81 -25.25
C THR A 38 -15.10 -2.01 -25.65
N PRO A 39 -16.00 -2.49 -24.77
CA PRO A 39 -16.88 -3.61 -25.11
C PRO A 39 -17.67 -3.33 -26.38
N THR A 40 -17.55 -4.20 -27.40
CA THR A 40 -18.31 -4.11 -28.64
C THR A 40 -19.73 -4.64 -28.42
N ALA A 41 -20.73 -3.96 -28.99
CA ALA A 41 -22.12 -4.42 -28.93
C ALA A 41 -22.25 -5.78 -29.64
N GLY A 42 -22.54 -6.85 -28.90
CA GLY A 42 -22.68 -8.22 -29.42
C GLY A 42 -21.72 -9.27 -28.83
N GLU A 43 -20.77 -8.88 -27.99
CA GLU A 43 -19.77 -9.79 -27.42
C GLU A 43 -20.34 -10.70 -26.29
N HIS A 44 -19.94 -11.97 -26.26
CA HIS A 44 -20.41 -12.92 -25.23
C HIS A 44 -20.10 -12.44 -23.81
N LYS A 45 -21.08 -12.52 -22.91
CA LYS A 45 -20.99 -12.08 -21.50
C LYS A 45 -19.77 -12.66 -20.77
N PHE A 46 -19.36 -13.88 -21.12
CA PHE A 46 -18.20 -14.57 -20.54
C PHE A 46 -16.86 -13.92 -20.90
N LEU A 47 -16.67 -13.54 -22.17
CA LEU A 47 -15.45 -12.85 -22.63
C LEU A 47 -15.30 -11.48 -21.95
N ASN A 48 -16.41 -10.76 -21.81
CA ASN A 48 -16.45 -9.50 -21.07
C ASN A 48 -16.11 -9.68 -19.59
N PHE A 49 -16.58 -10.77 -18.96
CA PHE A 49 -16.21 -11.09 -17.58
C PHE A 49 -14.71 -11.39 -17.43
N ILE A 50 -14.15 -12.25 -18.29
CA ILE A 50 -12.71 -12.56 -18.28
C ILE A 50 -11.89 -11.27 -18.47
N ARG A 51 -12.26 -10.43 -19.44
CA ARG A 51 -11.57 -9.16 -19.69
C ARG A 51 -11.61 -8.25 -18.46
N ALA A 52 -12.76 -8.16 -17.78
CA ALA A 52 -12.89 -7.36 -16.57
C ALA A 52 -12.01 -7.89 -15.42
N VAL A 53 -12.00 -9.20 -15.19
CA VAL A 53 -11.14 -9.83 -14.17
C VAL A 53 -9.66 -9.59 -14.47
N LEU A 54 -9.26 -9.75 -15.74
CA LEU A 54 -7.88 -9.53 -16.17
C LEU A 54 -7.46 -8.05 -16.06
N ARG A 55 -8.35 -7.10 -16.39
CA ARG A 55 -8.14 -5.67 -16.12
C ARG A 55 -7.90 -5.42 -14.65
N ILE A 56 -8.76 -5.93 -13.78
CA ILE A 56 -8.64 -5.73 -12.32
C ILE A 56 -7.30 -6.28 -11.84
N HIS A 57 -6.91 -7.49 -12.26
CA HIS A 57 -5.63 -8.08 -11.86
C HIS A 57 -4.42 -7.25 -12.33
N LEU A 58 -4.45 -6.75 -13.56
CA LEU A 58 -3.38 -5.91 -14.08
C LEU A 58 -3.29 -4.56 -13.35
N ILE A 59 -4.44 -3.95 -13.04
CA ILE A 59 -4.51 -2.71 -12.23
C ILE A 59 -3.90 -2.98 -10.85
N VAL A 60 -4.32 -4.05 -10.18
CA VAL A 60 -3.78 -4.44 -8.86
C VAL A 60 -2.27 -4.60 -8.94
N TYR A 61 -1.75 -5.33 -9.92
CA TYR A 61 -0.29 -5.54 -10.05
C TYR A 61 0.46 -4.22 -10.32
N GLN A 62 -0.07 -3.38 -11.20
CA GLN A 62 0.55 -2.11 -11.57
C GLN A 62 0.57 -1.12 -10.39
N GLU A 63 -0.57 -0.94 -9.73
CA GLU A 63 -0.69 -0.01 -8.59
C GLU A 63 0.05 -0.54 -7.36
N PHE A 64 0.03 -1.86 -7.11
CA PHE A 64 0.80 -2.46 -6.01
C PHE A 64 2.29 -2.11 -6.05
N LEU A 65 2.88 -2.05 -7.25
CA LEU A 65 4.25 -1.61 -7.46
C LEU A 65 4.38 -0.08 -7.45
N ALA A 66 3.46 0.64 -8.08
CA ALA A 66 3.47 2.10 -8.16
C ALA A 66 3.36 2.76 -6.78
N ASP A 67 2.48 2.24 -5.94
CA ASP A 67 2.25 2.73 -4.57
C ASP A 67 3.26 2.18 -3.56
N ARG A 68 4.21 1.36 -4.02
CA ARG A 68 5.30 0.80 -3.21
C ARG A 68 4.77 0.10 -1.95
N ILE A 69 3.77 -0.75 -2.12
CA ILE A 69 3.14 -1.47 -1.00
C ILE A 69 4.15 -2.20 -0.11
N PRO A 70 5.18 -2.90 -0.65
CA PRO A 70 6.22 -3.52 0.18
C PRO A 70 6.96 -2.53 1.08
N LEU A 71 7.25 -1.33 0.57
CA LEU A 71 7.95 -0.29 1.34
C LEU A 71 7.06 0.27 2.45
N ARG A 72 5.76 0.47 2.18
CA ARG A 72 4.78 0.91 3.18
C ARG A 72 4.55 -0.13 4.27
N ALA A 73 4.44 -1.41 3.89
CA ALA A 73 4.32 -2.52 4.83
C ALA A 73 5.56 -2.62 5.74
N SER A 74 6.75 -2.43 5.17
CA SER A 74 8.00 -2.37 5.95
C SER A 74 8.00 -1.19 6.91
N ALA A 75 7.64 0.02 6.45
CA ALA A 75 7.55 1.21 7.31
C ALA A 75 6.55 1.01 8.48
N LEU A 76 5.37 0.44 8.20
CA LEU A 76 4.39 0.09 9.23
C LEU A 76 4.94 -0.93 10.24
N THR A 77 5.67 -1.93 9.75
CA THR A 77 6.33 -2.93 10.61
C THR A 77 7.33 -2.25 11.54
N PHE A 78 8.17 -1.35 11.04
CA PHE A 78 9.09 -0.56 11.86
C PHE A 78 8.37 0.34 12.87
N THR A 79 7.28 1.00 12.47
CA THR A 79 6.48 1.81 13.40
C THR A 79 5.92 0.95 14.53
N VAL A 80 5.39 -0.26 14.22
CA VAL A 80 4.87 -1.18 15.23
C VAL A 80 5.97 -1.68 16.19
N ILE A 81 7.15 -2.03 15.67
CA ILE A 81 8.28 -2.47 16.49
C ILE A 81 8.73 -1.34 17.43
N LEU A 82 8.89 -0.12 16.92
CA LEU A 82 9.27 1.04 17.73
C LEU A 82 8.21 1.35 18.79
N SER A 83 6.93 1.13 18.45
CA SER A 83 5.78 1.27 19.34
C SER A 83 5.74 0.22 20.46
N MET A 84 6.52 -0.86 20.36
CA MET A 84 6.56 -1.90 21.38
C MET A 84 7.33 -1.47 22.63
N VAL A 85 8.31 -0.55 22.49
CA VAL A 85 9.11 -0.07 23.63
C VAL A 85 8.25 0.66 24.68
N PRO A 86 7.41 1.64 24.31
CA PRO A 86 6.47 2.26 25.26
C PRO A 86 5.48 1.27 25.89
N VAL A 87 5.00 0.28 25.12
CA VAL A 87 4.09 -0.76 25.63
C VAL A 87 4.77 -1.57 26.73
N LEU A 88 6.04 -1.98 26.52
CA LEU A 88 6.82 -2.71 27.52
C LEU A 88 7.10 -1.86 28.76
N ALA A 89 7.44 -0.58 28.59
CA ALA A 89 7.64 0.35 29.69
C ALA A 89 6.36 0.57 30.52
N LEU A 90 5.21 0.70 29.85
CA LEU A 90 3.92 0.82 30.53
C LEU A 90 3.54 -0.49 31.24
N GLY A 91 3.75 -1.64 30.59
CA GLY A 91 3.49 -2.95 31.17
C GLY A 91 4.26 -3.18 32.47
N THR A 92 5.55 -2.83 32.49
CA THR A 92 6.38 -2.93 33.70
C THR A 92 5.94 -1.94 34.78
N ALA A 93 5.59 -0.69 34.41
CA ALA A 93 5.08 0.29 35.35
C ALA A 93 3.75 -0.15 36.00
N VAL A 94 2.82 -0.73 35.22
CA VAL A 94 1.55 -1.26 35.71
C VAL A 94 1.78 -2.47 36.63
N LEU A 95 2.62 -3.42 36.21
CA LEU A 95 2.96 -4.59 37.03
C LEU A 95 3.55 -4.20 38.39
N LYS A 96 4.46 -3.20 38.41
CA LYS A 96 5.01 -2.66 39.65
C LYS A 96 3.95 -1.92 40.47
N GLY A 97 3.11 -1.10 39.82
CA GLY A 97 2.03 -0.35 40.48
C GLY A 97 0.96 -1.23 41.14
N LEU A 98 0.70 -2.42 40.58
CA LEU A 98 -0.21 -3.42 41.15
C LEU A 98 0.44 -4.29 42.25
N GLY A 99 1.72 -4.08 42.57
CA GLY A 99 2.45 -4.87 43.56
C GLY A 99 2.85 -6.27 43.07
N ALA A 100 2.73 -6.57 41.77
CA ALA A 100 3.09 -7.87 41.20
C ALA A 100 4.61 -8.12 41.14
N GLY A 101 5.44 -7.12 41.47
CA GLY A 101 6.91 -7.23 41.48
C GLY A 101 7.42 -8.35 42.40
N GLY A 102 6.89 -8.44 43.62
CA GLY A 102 7.26 -9.50 44.57
C GLY A 102 6.84 -10.90 44.10
N GLN A 103 5.64 -11.02 43.50
CA GLN A 103 5.15 -12.28 42.95
C GLN A 103 5.96 -12.75 41.75
N MET A 104 6.38 -11.83 40.87
CA MET A 104 7.24 -12.17 39.73
C MET A 104 8.65 -12.58 40.18
N ARG A 105 9.21 -11.91 41.19
CA ARG A 105 10.48 -12.31 41.79
C ARG A 105 10.39 -13.71 42.37
N GLN A 106 9.32 -14.00 43.10
CA GLN A 106 9.06 -15.33 43.66
C GLN A 106 8.86 -16.39 42.57
N ALA A 107 8.08 -16.09 41.53
CA ALA A 107 7.89 -16.99 40.39
C ALA A 107 9.20 -17.28 39.65
N ALA A 108 10.08 -16.28 39.49
CA ALA A 108 11.41 -16.46 38.91
C ALA A 108 12.27 -17.39 39.77
N HIS A 109 12.28 -17.21 41.10
CA HIS A 109 12.99 -18.11 42.02
C HIS A 109 12.44 -19.54 41.97
N THR A 110 11.12 -19.71 41.96
CA THR A 110 10.48 -21.04 41.83
C THR A 110 10.83 -21.70 40.48
N PHE A 111 10.90 -20.93 39.39
CA PHE A 111 11.29 -21.45 38.09
C PHE A 111 12.75 -21.91 38.08
N ILE A 112 13.65 -21.15 38.72
CA ILE A 112 15.05 -21.52 38.88
C ILE A 112 15.20 -22.81 39.69
N GLU A 113 14.41 -22.97 40.76
CA GLU A 113 14.39 -24.21 41.56
C GLU A 113 13.84 -25.40 40.78
N GLN A 114 12.83 -25.20 39.93
CA GLN A 114 12.34 -26.25 39.03
C GLN A 114 13.43 -26.70 38.04
N LEU A 115 14.24 -25.77 37.51
CA LEU A 115 15.36 -26.11 36.63
C LEU A 115 16.42 -26.96 37.35
N GLU A 116 16.71 -26.66 38.61
CA GLU A 116 17.63 -27.43 39.45
C GLU A 116 17.10 -28.85 39.71
N LEU A 117 15.81 -28.99 40.05
CA LEU A 117 15.16 -30.29 40.25
C LEU A 117 15.15 -31.14 38.97
N THR A 118 14.89 -30.53 37.82
CA THR A 118 14.84 -31.23 36.53
C THR A 118 16.23 -31.70 36.11
N THR A 119 17.25 -30.87 36.34
CA THR A 119 18.66 -31.22 36.05
C THR A 119 19.14 -32.33 36.97
N SER A 120 18.86 -32.23 38.26
CA SER A 120 19.22 -33.23 39.27
C SER A 120 18.56 -34.59 39.01
N GLN A 121 17.27 -34.61 38.63
CA GLN A 121 16.58 -35.85 38.27
C GLN A 121 17.17 -36.51 37.03
N ARG A 122 17.56 -35.72 36.02
CA ARG A 122 18.18 -36.23 34.80
C ARG A 122 19.53 -36.90 35.08
N GLU A 123 20.31 -36.35 36.00
CA GLU A 123 21.59 -36.93 36.42
C GLU A 123 21.39 -38.24 37.19
N VAL A 124 20.40 -38.32 38.09
CA VAL A 124 20.07 -39.57 38.80
C VAL A 124 19.59 -40.66 37.82
N ILE A 125 18.78 -40.30 36.83
CA ILE A 125 18.34 -41.25 35.80
C ILE A 125 19.53 -41.76 34.98
N LEU A 126 20.47 -40.89 34.59
CA LEU A 126 21.67 -41.30 33.86
C LEU A 126 22.62 -42.19 34.67
N LEU A 127 22.62 -42.06 36.01
CA LEU A 127 23.35 -42.97 36.91
C LEU A 127 22.65 -44.33 37.04
N LEU A 128 21.32 -44.38 36.91
CA LEU A 128 20.53 -45.60 37.00
C LEU A 128 20.39 -46.34 35.65
N GLU A 129 20.54 -45.64 34.52
CA GLU A 129 20.41 -46.18 33.16
C GLU A 129 21.73 -46.76 32.60
N GLN A 130 22.78 -46.91 33.44
CA GLN A 130 23.98 -47.63 33.01
C GLN A 130 23.61 -49.08 32.67
N PRO A 131 23.84 -49.56 31.43
CA PRO A 131 23.51 -50.92 31.06
C PRO A 131 24.45 -51.89 31.79
N ALA A 132 23.86 -52.87 32.46
CA ALA A 132 24.56 -54.04 32.98
C ALA A 132 24.98 -54.97 31.82
N GLU A 133 26.03 -54.60 31.09
CA GLU A 133 26.84 -55.49 30.25
C GLU A 133 28.29 -55.11 30.56
N THR A 134 29.18 -55.93 31.12
CA THR A 134 29.39 -57.38 30.98
C THR A 134 30.03 -57.90 32.28
N ALA A 135 29.41 -58.91 32.89
CA ALA A 135 30.11 -59.82 33.77
C ALA A 135 30.78 -60.89 32.88
N ASP A 136 32.10 -60.85 32.71
CA ASP A 136 33.01 -62.00 32.88
C ASP A 136 34.50 -61.59 32.64
N GLN A 137 35.39 -62.14 33.48
CA GLN A 137 36.88 -62.22 33.38
C GLN A 137 37.65 -60.89 33.51
N SER A 138 38.51 -60.64 34.50
CA SER A 138 39.56 -61.49 35.07
C SER A 138 40.01 -60.90 36.41
N ALA A 139 40.24 -61.76 37.41
CA ALA A 139 40.80 -61.37 38.70
C ALA A 139 42.33 -61.43 38.67
N GLU A 140 43.03 -60.31 38.89
CA GLU A 140 44.33 -60.26 39.59
C GLU A 140 44.79 -58.81 39.87
N ASN A 141 44.52 -58.31 41.09
CA ASN A 141 45.47 -57.62 41.99
C ASN A 141 44.71 -56.91 43.13
N PRO A 142 45.08 -57.09 44.41
CA PRO A 142 44.48 -56.37 45.51
C PRO A 142 45.43 -55.30 46.05
N GLU A 143 45.41 -54.08 45.53
CA GLU A 143 45.90 -52.91 46.30
C GLU A 143 45.36 -51.57 45.79
N LEU A 144 44.86 -50.77 46.74
CA LEU A 144 44.41 -49.38 46.69
C LEU A 144 43.04 -49.05 46.06
N THR A 145 42.02 -49.17 46.92
CA THR A 145 41.01 -48.14 47.27
C THR A 145 40.62 -47.09 46.21
N GLU A 146 39.38 -47.20 45.71
CA GLU A 146 38.58 -46.15 45.05
C GLU A 146 38.52 -44.84 45.89
N PRO A 147 38.40 -43.62 45.30
CA PRO A 147 37.16 -43.19 44.64
C PRO A 147 37.35 -42.16 43.50
N THR A 148 37.25 -42.57 42.23
CA THR A 148 37.29 -41.62 41.08
C THR A 148 35.92 -41.42 40.42
N SER A 149 34.89 -42.16 40.81
CA SER A 149 33.53 -42.07 40.24
C SER A 149 32.61 -41.07 40.99
N VAL A 150 32.89 -40.78 42.26
CA VAL A 150 32.08 -39.87 43.10
C VAL A 150 32.41 -38.39 42.81
N GLU A 151 33.67 -38.08 42.48
CA GLU A 151 34.16 -36.71 42.27
C GLU A 151 33.46 -36.02 41.08
N SER A 152 33.22 -36.75 39.98
CA SER A 152 32.58 -36.18 38.77
C SER A 152 31.09 -35.84 38.91
N ALA A 153 30.37 -36.55 39.80
CA ALA A 153 28.96 -36.27 40.09
C ALA A 153 28.83 -35.15 41.13
N GLN A 154 29.77 -35.11 42.08
CA GLN A 154 29.82 -34.06 43.09
C GLN A 154 30.21 -32.70 42.49
N ASP A 155 31.19 -32.68 41.58
CA ASP A 155 31.61 -31.48 40.83
C ASP A 155 30.49 -30.93 39.94
N LYS A 156 29.71 -31.81 39.27
CA LYS A 156 28.57 -31.38 38.44
C LYS A 156 27.42 -30.84 39.27
N LYS A 157 27.12 -31.47 40.41
CA LYS A 157 26.11 -31.01 41.36
C LYS A 157 26.51 -29.68 42.00
N GLU A 158 27.78 -29.51 42.34
CA GLU A 158 28.35 -28.27 42.86
C GLU A 158 28.34 -27.17 41.79
N LEU A 159 28.65 -27.49 40.53
CA LEU A 159 28.54 -26.58 39.39
C LEU A 159 27.08 -26.16 39.12
N SER A 160 26.11 -27.09 39.17
CA SER A 160 24.68 -26.76 38.99
C SER A 160 24.15 -25.91 40.14
N ALA A 161 24.55 -26.19 41.38
CA ALA A 161 24.21 -25.39 42.55
C ALA A 161 24.82 -23.98 42.45
N THR A 162 26.06 -23.89 41.96
CA THR A 162 26.76 -22.63 41.71
C THR A 162 26.06 -21.83 40.60
N LEU A 163 25.70 -22.43 39.48
CA LEU A 163 25.02 -21.76 38.36
C LEU A 163 23.63 -21.23 38.80
N THR A 164 22.91 -22.02 39.58
CA THR A 164 21.59 -21.68 40.12
C THR A 164 21.69 -20.50 41.09
N THR A 165 22.72 -20.48 41.94
CA THR A 165 23.01 -19.36 42.84
C THR A 165 23.32 -18.08 42.07
N HIS A 166 24.16 -18.15 41.03
CA HIS A 166 24.44 -17.00 40.17
C HIS A 166 23.19 -16.49 39.44
N LEU A 167 22.30 -17.40 39.01
CA LEU A 167 21.05 -17.03 38.36
C LEU A 167 20.08 -16.34 39.33
N LYS A 168 19.97 -16.85 40.58
CA LYS A 168 19.20 -16.20 41.66
C LYS A 168 19.73 -14.79 41.95
N ILE A 169 21.05 -14.62 42.05
CA ILE A 169 21.70 -13.32 42.26
C ILE A 169 21.44 -12.38 41.06
N ALA A 170 21.54 -12.87 39.83
CA ALA A 170 21.28 -12.07 38.63
C ALA A 170 19.81 -11.61 38.58
N VAL A 171 18.87 -12.50 38.90
CA VAL A 171 17.44 -12.17 39.01
C VAL A 171 17.23 -11.11 40.08
N ASP A 172 17.80 -11.29 41.27
CA ASP A 172 17.69 -10.34 42.36
C ASP A 172 18.29 -8.98 42.01
N MET A 173 19.41 -8.94 41.28
CA MET A 173 20.03 -7.69 40.80
C MET A 173 19.14 -6.98 39.78
N VAL A 174 18.51 -7.71 38.86
CA VAL A 174 17.54 -7.13 37.90
C VAL A 174 16.33 -6.56 38.63
N PHE A 175 15.75 -7.31 39.59
CA PHE A 175 14.62 -6.82 40.37
C PHE A 175 15.01 -5.64 41.28
N ASP A 176 16.19 -5.64 41.90
CA ASP A 176 16.66 -4.50 42.73
C ASP A 176 16.91 -3.25 41.87
N TYR A 177 17.45 -3.40 40.66
CA TYR A 177 17.59 -2.30 39.70
C TYR A 177 16.23 -1.74 39.26
N VAL A 178 15.28 -2.65 39.01
CA VAL A 178 13.89 -2.28 38.70
C VAL A 178 13.22 -1.58 39.89
N ASP A 179 13.47 -2.01 41.11
CA ASP A 179 12.88 -1.44 42.31
C ASP A 179 13.40 -0.03 42.60
N ARG A 180 14.70 0.22 42.37
CA ARG A 180 15.34 1.54 42.52
C ARG A 180 14.96 2.56 41.45
N THR A 181 14.44 2.11 40.30
CA THR A 181 14.02 3.01 39.21
C THR A 181 12.64 3.62 39.50
N ASN A 182 12.49 4.94 39.31
CA ASN A 182 11.20 5.64 39.47
C ASN A 182 10.26 5.32 38.30
N PHE A 183 9.65 4.13 38.37
CA PHE A 183 8.69 3.67 37.38
C PHE A 183 7.38 4.44 37.38
N ALA A 184 7.07 5.24 38.41
CA ALA A 184 5.92 6.16 38.36
C ALA A 184 6.17 7.28 37.33
N ALA A 185 7.39 7.82 37.30
CA ALA A 185 7.80 8.77 36.26
C ALA A 185 7.87 8.10 34.88
N LEU A 186 8.51 6.91 34.76
CA LEU A 186 8.51 6.16 33.49
C LEU A 186 7.10 5.77 33.03
N GLY A 187 6.15 5.55 33.95
CA GLY A 187 4.76 5.26 33.63
C GLY A 187 4.09 6.41 32.90
N ILE A 188 4.25 7.66 33.39
CA ILE A 188 3.70 8.86 32.74
C ILE A 188 4.33 9.07 31.35
N PHE A 189 5.67 9.00 31.26
CA PHE A 189 6.37 9.09 29.98
C PHE A 189 6.01 7.94 29.04
N GLY A 190 5.80 6.74 29.58
CA GLY A 190 5.36 5.55 28.85
C GLY A 190 3.95 5.70 28.28
N ILE A 191 3.00 6.26 29.04
CA ILE A 191 1.65 6.58 28.55
C ILE A 191 1.73 7.59 27.40
N LEU A 192 2.49 8.68 27.57
CA LEU A 192 2.62 9.70 26.53
C LEU A 192 3.29 9.13 25.26
N ALA A 193 4.37 8.37 25.43
CA ALA A 193 5.06 7.70 24.35
C ALA A 193 4.18 6.65 23.66
N LEU A 194 3.33 5.93 24.41
CA LEU A 194 2.37 4.98 23.87
C LEU A 194 1.29 5.70 23.04
N LEU A 195 0.75 6.82 23.51
CA LEU A 195 -0.21 7.62 22.75
C LEU A 195 0.41 8.11 21.43
N ILE A 196 1.66 8.59 21.48
CA ILE A 196 2.41 9.01 20.28
C ILE A 196 2.62 7.82 19.34
N ALA A 197 2.99 6.67 19.88
CA ALA A 197 3.22 5.44 19.12
C ALA A 197 1.96 4.94 18.41
N VAL A 198 0.83 4.85 19.12
CA VAL A 198 -0.48 4.49 18.54
C VAL A 198 -0.89 5.49 17.47
N PHE A 199 -0.75 6.79 17.74
CA PHE A 199 -1.03 7.83 16.75
C PHE A 199 -0.14 7.69 15.52
N SER A 200 1.14 7.35 15.70
CA SER A 200 2.09 7.13 14.61
C SER A 200 1.68 5.95 13.72
N VAL A 201 1.26 4.82 14.31
CA VAL A 201 0.77 3.67 13.54
C VAL A 201 -0.49 4.03 12.76
N LEU A 202 -1.48 4.64 13.41
CA LEU A 202 -2.73 5.04 12.75
C LEU A 202 -2.49 6.06 11.63
N TYR A 203 -1.59 7.01 11.86
CA TYR A 203 -1.19 7.99 10.87
C TYR A 203 -0.50 7.36 9.66
N SER A 204 0.43 6.43 9.88
CA SER A 204 1.09 5.65 8.82
C SER A 204 0.10 4.83 8.01
N ILE A 205 -0.89 4.21 8.67
CA ILE A 205 -1.98 3.49 8.00
C ILE A 205 -2.80 4.45 7.14
N GLU A 206 -3.24 5.59 7.69
CA GLU A 206 -3.99 6.60 6.92
C GLU A 206 -3.18 7.07 5.70
N GLN A 207 -1.88 7.33 5.84
CA GLN A 207 -1.05 7.73 4.71
C GLN A 207 -0.92 6.64 3.64
N ALA A 208 -0.80 5.38 4.05
CA ALA A 208 -0.79 4.25 3.14
C ALA A 208 -2.10 4.14 2.37
N MET A 209 -3.24 4.21 3.07
CA MET A 209 -4.57 4.17 2.48
C MET A 209 -4.81 5.41 1.60
N ASN A 210 -4.49 6.61 2.04
CA ASN A 210 -4.70 7.82 1.22
C ASN A 210 -3.89 7.79 -0.08
N ALA A 211 -2.71 7.16 -0.07
CA ALA A 211 -1.91 6.99 -1.27
C ALA A 211 -2.50 5.98 -2.24
N ILE A 212 -2.94 4.80 -1.76
CA ILE A 212 -3.66 3.80 -2.56
C ILE A 212 -4.88 4.46 -3.24
N TRP A 213 -5.66 5.25 -2.49
CA TRP A 213 -6.82 5.96 -3.04
C TRP A 213 -6.46 7.26 -3.80
N GLN A 214 -5.17 7.58 -3.94
CA GLN A 214 -4.63 8.75 -4.66
C GLN A 214 -5.24 10.08 -4.21
N THR A 215 -5.57 10.19 -2.92
CA THR A 215 -6.20 11.38 -2.33
C THR A 215 -5.16 12.34 -1.78
N ARG A 216 -5.34 13.64 -2.04
CA ARG A 216 -4.49 14.69 -1.42
C ARG A 216 -5.02 15.01 -0.03
N SER A 217 -4.19 14.83 0.99
CA SER A 217 -4.53 15.08 2.40
C SER A 217 -4.77 16.58 2.65
N GLY A 218 -5.96 16.96 3.12
CA GLY A 218 -6.32 18.36 3.41
C GLY A 218 -7.18 18.54 4.68
N ARG A 219 -7.15 17.58 5.61
CA ARG A 219 -8.01 17.60 6.82
C ARG A 219 -7.28 18.23 8.00
N SER A 220 -8.00 19.02 8.82
CA SER A 220 -7.45 19.64 10.03
C SER A 220 -7.01 18.60 11.06
N HIS A 221 -5.90 18.87 11.77
CA HIS A 221 -5.30 17.95 12.74
C HIS A 221 -6.27 17.52 13.85
N GLY A 222 -7.16 18.41 14.31
CA GLY A 222 -8.14 18.10 15.36
C GLY A 222 -9.22 17.10 14.94
N ARG A 223 -9.65 17.13 13.67
CA ARG A 223 -10.65 16.16 13.19
C ARG A 223 -10.02 14.78 12.96
N LYS A 224 -8.72 14.72 12.62
CA LYS A 224 -7.98 13.46 12.58
C LYS A 224 -7.88 12.81 13.95
N LEU A 225 -7.61 13.60 14.99
CA LEU A 225 -7.56 13.10 16.37
C LEU A 225 -8.88 12.41 16.77
N MET A 226 -10.02 13.04 16.47
CA MET A 226 -11.33 12.47 16.80
C MET A 226 -11.60 11.14 16.07
N ASP A 227 -11.29 11.09 14.77
CA ASP A 227 -11.45 9.87 13.96
C ASP A 227 -10.53 8.75 14.47
N TYR A 228 -9.29 9.08 14.86
CA TYR A 228 -8.34 8.11 15.40
C TYR A 228 -8.75 7.59 16.77
N LEU A 229 -9.28 8.45 17.66
CA LEU A 229 -9.81 8.02 18.96
C LEU A 229 -11.01 7.09 18.78
N ALA A 230 -11.92 7.41 17.86
CA ALA A 230 -13.04 6.54 17.53
C ALA A 230 -12.56 5.18 17.00
N LEU A 231 -11.56 5.19 16.12
CA LEU A 231 -10.96 3.99 15.55
C LEU A 231 -10.21 3.15 16.60
N MET A 232 -9.51 3.79 17.53
CA MET A 232 -8.81 3.15 18.65
C MET A 232 -9.78 2.41 19.58
N LEU A 233 -11.02 2.89 19.74
CA LEU A 233 -12.07 2.19 20.47
C LEU A 233 -12.74 1.12 19.61
N LEU A 234 -13.01 1.42 18.35
CA LEU A 234 -13.76 0.55 17.44
C LEU A 234 -13.00 -0.73 17.09
N LEU A 235 -11.69 -0.66 16.82
CA LEU A 235 -10.88 -1.82 16.45
C LEU A 235 -10.90 -2.93 17.52
N PRO A 236 -10.53 -2.64 18.79
CA PRO A 236 -10.57 -3.64 19.85
C PRO A 236 -11.96 -4.20 20.07
N ILE A 237 -13.01 -3.36 20.00
CA ILE A 237 -14.39 -3.83 20.15
C ILE A 237 -14.75 -4.81 19.04
N THR A 238 -14.41 -4.49 17.78
CA THR A 238 -14.73 -5.34 16.63
C THR A 238 -14.03 -6.70 16.72
N ILE A 239 -12.73 -6.70 17.08
CA ILE A 239 -11.95 -7.93 17.26
C ILE A 239 -12.50 -8.74 18.44
N ASN A 240 -12.70 -8.13 19.60
CA ASN A 240 -13.22 -8.82 20.78
C ASN A 240 -14.64 -9.34 20.57
N LEU A 241 -15.49 -8.61 19.85
CA LEU A 241 -16.81 -9.08 19.47
C LEU A 241 -16.72 -10.33 18.58
N GLY A 242 -15.79 -10.36 17.62
CA GLY A 242 -15.50 -11.54 16.81
C GLY A 242 -15.03 -12.74 17.64
N VAL A 243 -14.10 -12.52 18.58
CA VAL A 243 -13.58 -13.57 19.47
C VAL A 243 -14.65 -14.05 20.47
N ALA A 244 -15.40 -13.14 21.08
CA ALA A 244 -16.51 -13.46 21.98
C ALA A 244 -17.60 -14.24 21.26
N THR A 245 -17.91 -13.86 20.01
CA THR A 245 -18.81 -14.63 19.15
C THR A 245 -18.27 -16.04 18.94
N MET A 246 -16.98 -16.20 18.66
CA MET A 246 -16.35 -17.52 18.50
C MET A 246 -16.42 -18.38 19.78
N ALA A 247 -16.19 -17.79 20.95
CA ALA A 247 -16.27 -18.50 22.23
C ALA A 247 -17.72 -18.90 22.57
N THR A 248 -18.67 -17.99 22.35
CA THR A 248 -20.10 -18.17 22.63
C THR A 248 -20.71 -19.24 21.72
N LEU A 249 -20.31 -19.28 20.45
CA LEU A 249 -20.77 -20.27 19.46
C LEU A 249 -20.27 -21.69 19.73
N LYS A 250 -19.18 -21.85 20.50
CA LYS A 250 -18.72 -23.17 20.97
C LYS A 250 -19.46 -23.66 22.21
N SER A 251 -20.35 -22.86 22.79
CA SER A 251 -21.14 -23.29 23.95
C SER A 251 -22.25 -24.28 23.51
N PRO A 252 -22.34 -25.47 24.12
CA PRO A 252 -23.36 -26.46 23.77
C PRO A 252 -24.79 -25.95 24.00
N ALA A 253 -24.99 -25.11 25.02
CA ALA A 253 -26.28 -24.53 25.36
C ALA A 253 -26.82 -23.57 24.28
N LEU A 254 -25.95 -22.72 23.71
CA LEU A 254 -26.36 -21.83 22.61
C LEU A 254 -26.65 -22.60 21.34
N LEU A 255 -25.84 -23.62 21.03
CA LEU A 255 -26.06 -24.52 19.90
C LEU A 255 -27.44 -25.19 19.98
N ALA A 256 -27.81 -25.73 21.15
CA ALA A 256 -29.12 -26.33 21.38
C ALA A 256 -30.26 -25.31 21.22
N TRP A 257 -30.10 -24.11 21.78
CA TRP A 257 -31.07 -23.03 21.62
C TRP A 257 -31.22 -22.58 20.16
N LEU A 258 -30.11 -22.43 19.43
CA LEU A 258 -30.11 -21.99 18.04
C LEU A 258 -30.75 -23.04 17.12
N GLN A 259 -30.44 -24.32 17.32
CA GLN A 259 -31.06 -25.43 16.58
C GLN A 259 -32.56 -25.56 16.86
N SER A 260 -33.01 -25.19 18.07
CA SER A 260 -34.44 -25.18 18.39
C SER A 260 -35.23 -24.13 17.61
N LYS A 261 -34.60 -23.01 17.22
CA LYS A 261 -35.21 -21.93 16.44
C LYS A 261 -34.95 -22.06 14.93
N LEU A 262 -33.75 -22.49 14.54
CA LEU A 262 -33.32 -22.65 13.16
C LEU A 262 -32.68 -24.04 12.98
N PRO A 263 -33.49 -25.08 12.68
CA PRO A 263 -33.03 -26.48 12.64
C PRO A 263 -32.06 -26.80 11.49
N TRP A 264 -31.96 -25.91 10.49
CA TRP A 264 -31.04 -26.02 9.37
C TRP A 264 -29.63 -25.48 9.67
N ILE A 265 -29.42 -24.83 10.82
CA ILE A 265 -28.10 -24.32 11.23
C ILE A 265 -27.39 -25.38 12.09
N GLY A 266 -26.61 -26.24 11.43
CA GLY A 266 -25.65 -27.13 12.08
C GLY A 266 -24.36 -26.45 12.54
N PRO A 267 -23.56 -27.12 13.40
CA PRO A 267 -22.28 -26.61 13.90
C PRO A 267 -21.24 -26.29 12.81
N GLN A 268 -21.34 -26.92 11.64
CA GLN A 268 -20.49 -26.67 10.49
C GLN A 268 -20.67 -25.24 9.94
N HIS A 269 -21.90 -24.71 9.94
CA HIS A 269 -22.18 -23.36 9.46
C HIS A 269 -21.67 -22.29 10.41
N LEU A 270 -21.52 -22.59 11.70
CA LEU A 270 -20.98 -21.66 12.70
C LEU A 270 -19.49 -21.38 12.50
N ASN A 271 -18.75 -22.27 11.84
CA ASN A 271 -17.35 -22.05 11.47
C ASN A 271 -17.15 -20.96 10.40
N LEU A 272 -18.22 -20.55 9.69
CA LEU A 272 -18.17 -19.44 8.74
C LEU A 272 -18.21 -18.07 9.45
N ILE A 273 -18.76 -17.99 10.66
CA ILE A 273 -18.96 -16.73 11.37
C ILE A 273 -17.63 -16.01 11.65
N PRO A 274 -16.56 -16.66 12.15
CA PRO A 274 -15.27 -16.00 12.32
C PRO A 274 -14.68 -15.47 11.01
N ILE A 275 -14.87 -16.19 9.90
CA ILE A 275 -14.42 -15.76 8.57
C ILE A 275 -15.22 -14.53 8.13
N LEU A 276 -16.54 -14.53 8.32
CA LEU A 276 -17.39 -13.37 8.03
C LEU A 276 -17.05 -12.17 8.91
N ALA A 277 -16.78 -12.36 10.20
CA ALA A 277 -16.36 -11.31 11.11
C ALA A 277 -15.01 -10.70 10.69
N LEU A 278 -14.06 -11.54 10.25
CA LEU A 278 -12.79 -11.08 9.71
C LEU A 278 -12.99 -10.24 8.44
N VAL A 279 -13.74 -10.76 7.47
CA VAL A 279 -14.06 -10.05 6.21
C VAL A 279 -14.80 -8.73 6.50
N ALA A 280 -15.73 -8.72 7.44
CA ALA A 280 -16.43 -7.52 7.89
C ALA A 280 -15.46 -6.51 8.51
N THR A 281 -14.53 -6.94 9.35
CA THR A 281 -13.50 -6.09 9.96
C THR A 281 -12.64 -5.43 8.88
N PHE A 282 -12.09 -6.20 7.93
CA PHE A 282 -11.33 -5.65 6.80
C PHE A 282 -12.18 -4.66 5.98
N THR A 283 -13.44 -5.00 5.70
CA THR A 283 -14.36 -4.15 4.94
C THR A 283 -14.60 -2.80 5.64
N ILE A 284 -14.83 -2.82 6.95
CA ILE A 284 -15.01 -1.61 7.77
C ILE A 284 -13.74 -0.77 7.73
N LEU A 285 -12.57 -1.38 7.92
CA LEU A 285 -11.29 -0.69 7.89
C LEU A 285 -11.03 -0.06 6.52
N TYR A 286 -11.24 -0.79 5.43
CA TYR A 286 -11.07 -0.26 4.07
C TYR A 286 -12.07 0.83 3.69
N SER A 287 -13.25 0.83 4.31
CA SER A 287 -14.24 1.88 4.10
C SER A 287 -13.99 3.13 4.93
N PHE A 288 -13.39 3.01 6.13
CA PHE A 288 -13.28 4.11 7.09
C PHE A 288 -11.91 4.78 7.12
N LEU A 289 -10.83 4.02 6.91
CA LEU A 289 -9.46 4.53 6.96
C LEU A 289 -9.10 5.54 5.86
N PRO A 290 -9.47 5.35 4.57
CA PRO A 290 -9.10 6.30 3.55
C PRO A 290 -9.97 7.56 3.64
N ASN A 291 -9.37 8.71 3.33
CA ASN A 291 -10.06 10.01 3.34
C ASN A 291 -10.91 10.24 2.07
N THR A 292 -11.66 9.23 1.64
CA THR A 292 -12.54 9.28 0.47
C THR A 292 -13.75 8.38 0.64
N LYS A 293 -14.76 8.58 -0.21
CA LYS A 293 -15.97 7.75 -0.23
C LYS A 293 -15.69 6.44 -0.99
N VAL A 294 -15.44 5.38 -0.23
CA VAL A 294 -15.27 4.02 -0.78
C VAL A 294 -16.63 3.34 -0.90
N LYS A 295 -16.86 2.63 -2.01
CA LYS A 295 -18.07 1.82 -2.17
C LYS A 295 -17.94 0.55 -1.33
N ILE A 296 -18.94 0.25 -0.50
CA ILE A 296 -18.95 -0.94 0.37
C ILE A 296 -18.78 -2.23 -0.45
N SER A 297 -19.35 -2.31 -1.65
CA SER A 297 -19.17 -3.48 -2.53
C SER A 297 -17.72 -3.72 -2.98
N ALA A 298 -16.99 -2.63 -3.22
CA ALA A 298 -15.57 -2.71 -3.56
C ALA A 298 -14.74 -3.10 -2.33
N ALA A 299 -15.00 -2.46 -1.18
CA ALA A 299 -14.37 -2.78 0.10
C ALA A 299 -14.62 -4.24 0.54
N LEU A 300 -15.82 -4.77 0.29
CA LEU A 300 -16.18 -6.16 0.59
C LEU A 300 -15.39 -7.14 -0.28
N THR A 301 -15.16 -6.81 -1.55
CA THR A 301 -14.39 -7.65 -2.45
C THR A 301 -12.94 -7.76 -1.97
N GLY A 302 -12.30 -6.63 -1.64
CA GLY A 302 -10.95 -6.66 -1.06
C GLY A 302 -10.91 -7.27 0.33
N GLY A 303 -11.93 -7.07 1.17
CA GLY A 303 -12.04 -7.70 2.48
C GLY A 303 -12.16 -9.23 2.39
N PHE A 304 -12.88 -9.74 1.39
CA PHE A 304 -13.00 -11.18 1.14
C PHE A 304 -11.67 -11.80 0.72
N PHE A 305 -11.02 -11.25 -0.31
CA PHE A 305 -9.72 -11.77 -0.77
C PHE A 305 -8.61 -11.57 0.27
N GLY A 306 -8.55 -10.41 0.91
CA GLY A 306 -7.62 -10.12 2.01
C GLY A 306 -7.82 -11.06 3.19
N GLY A 307 -9.08 -11.32 3.59
CA GLY A 307 -9.42 -12.24 4.66
C GLY A 307 -9.01 -13.70 4.37
N ILE A 308 -9.20 -14.19 3.15
CA ILE A 308 -8.74 -15.53 2.74
C ILE A 308 -7.22 -15.62 2.83
N ILE A 309 -6.50 -14.66 2.24
CA ILE A 309 -5.04 -14.65 2.25
C ILE A 309 -4.51 -14.52 3.68
N TRP A 310 -5.19 -13.75 4.54
CA TRP A 310 -4.87 -13.65 5.96
C TRP A 310 -4.96 -15.00 6.66
N ILE A 311 -6.06 -15.73 6.49
CA ILE A 311 -6.26 -17.08 7.09
C ILE A 311 -5.18 -18.05 6.61
N LEU A 312 -4.90 -18.07 5.29
CA LEU A 312 -3.84 -18.91 4.72
C LEU A 312 -2.47 -18.58 5.33
N SER A 313 -2.16 -17.29 5.48
CA SER A 313 -0.90 -16.82 6.04
C SER A 313 -0.78 -17.11 7.54
N GLN A 314 -1.89 -17.02 8.28
CA GLN A 314 -1.95 -17.40 9.68
C GLN A 314 -1.70 -18.90 9.87
N ALA A 315 -2.34 -19.74 9.05
CA ALA A 315 -2.09 -21.19 9.06
C ALA A 315 -0.62 -21.51 8.71
N LEU A 316 -0.05 -20.82 7.72
CA LEU A 316 1.35 -20.98 7.33
C LEU A 316 2.31 -20.61 8.47
N TYR A 317 2.06 -19.49 9.14
CA TYR A 317 2.86 -19.03 10.28
C TYR A 317 2.86 -20.05 11.42
N PHE A 318 1.69 -20.51 11.85
CA PHE A 318 1.61 -21.52 12.92
C PHE A 318 2.33 -22.82 12.54
N LYS A 319 2.16 -23.28 11.29
CA LYS A 319 2.84 -24.48 10.80
C LYS A 319 4.37 -24.31 10.78
N MET A 320 4.87 -23.15 10.35
CA MET A 320 6.30 -22.84 10.38
C MET A 320 6.84 -22.76 11.81
N GLN A 321 6.14 -22.07 12.71
CA GLN A 321 6.59 -21.90 14.09
C GLN A 321 6.69 -23.23 14.83
N ILE A 322 5.68 -24.11 14.68
CA ILE A 322 5.71 -25.47 15.25
C ILE A 322 6.82 -26.31 14.59
N GLY A 323 6.99 -26.20 13.27
CA GLY A 323 8.02 -26.93 12.53
C GLY A 323 9.44 -26.60 12.99
N VAL A 324 9.76 -25.32 13.10
CA VAL A 324 11.10 -24.87 13.56
C VAL A 324 11.31 -25.18 15.04
N ALA A 325 10.27 -25.04 15.87
CA ALA A 325 10.33 -25.43 17.28
C ALA A 325 10.65 -26.93 17.48
N ARG A 326 10.22 -27.79 16.55
CA ARG A 326 10.43 -29.24 16.60
C ARG A 326 11.82 -29.69 16.10
N TYR A 327 12.53 -28.85 15.34
CA TYR A 327 13.79 -29.23 14.69
C TYR A 327 15.00 -29.23 15.65
N ASN A 328 15.01 -28.36 16.67
CA ASN A 328 15.95 -28.34 17.79
C ASN A 328 15.59 -27.18 18.74
N ALA A 329 15.63 -27.39 20.07
CA ALA A 329 15.18 -26.38 21.05
C ALA A 329 15.92 -25.03 20.96
N MET A 330 17.21 -25.05 20.60
CA MET A 330 18.01 -23.83 20.40
C MET A 330 17.53 -23.01 19.19
N TYR A 331 17.25 -23.69 18.08
CA TYR A 331 16.80 -23.04 16.84
C TYR A 331 15.32 -22.64 16.91
N GLY A 332 14.49 -23.38 17.66
CA GLY A 332 13.10 -23.05 17.91
C GLY A 332 12.90 -21.70 18.60
N SER A 333 13.61 -21.50 19.73
CA SER A 333 13.53 -20.25 20.48
C SER A 333 14.10 -19.07 19.70
N PHE A 334 15.24 -19.25 19.03
CA PHE A 334 15.86 -18.19 18.24
C PHE A 334 15.00 -17.77 17.03
N ALA A 335 14.39 -18.72 16.31
CA ALA A 335 13.61 -18.43 15.11
C ALA A 335 12.27 -17.72 15.38
N THR A 336 11.80 -17.73 16.62
CA THR A 336 10.51 -17.12 16.99
C THR A 336 10.50 -15.61 16.70
N PHE A 337 11.56 -14.89 17.03
CA PHE A 337 11.60 -13.43 16.83
C PHE A 337 11.66 -13.05 15.34
N PRO A 338 12.57 -13.60 14.49
CA PRO A 338 12.55 -13.33 13.05
C PRO A 338 11.24 -13.74 12.36
N LEU A 339 10.66 -14.90 12.73
CA LEU A 339 9.38 -15.33 12.15
C LEU A 339 8.23 -14.39 12.53
N PHE A 340 8.22 -13.87 13.75
CA PHE A 340 7.26 -12.87 14.18
C PHE A 340 7.37 -11.57 13.37
N LEU A 341 8.60 -11.11 13.09
CA LEU A 341 8.83 -9.93 12.24
C LEU A 341 8.33 -10.15 10.80
N ILE A 342 8.63 -11.31 10.23
CA ILE A 342 8.13 -11.68 8.89
C ILE A 342 6.60 -11.73 8.91
N TRP A 343 6.00 -12.25 9.98
CA TRP A 343 4.55 -12.33 10.11
C TRP A 343 3.87 -10.96 10.17
N ILE A 344 4.41 -10.02 10.95
CA ILE A 344 3.91 -8.62 10.97
C ILE A 344 4.01 -8.01 9.58
N TYR A 345 5.17 -8.15 8.93
CA TYR A 345 5.40 -7.61 7.59
C TYR A 345 4.43 -8.19 6.55
N VAL A 346 4.27 -9.52 6.54
CA VAL A 346 3.30 -10.21 5.67
C VAL A 346 1.87 -9.78 6.00
N GLY A 347 1.54 -9.60 7.28
CA GLY A 347 0.24 -9.09 7.71
C GLY A 347 -0.08 -7.72 7.10
N TRP A 348 0.86 -6.77 7.15
CA TRP A 348 0.69 -5.47 6.50
C TRP A 348 0.63 -5.56 4.98
N MET A 349 1.42 -6.43 4.36
CA MET A 349 1.35 -6.71 2.92
C MET A 349 -0.04 -7.19 2.49
N ILE A 350 -0.64 -8.11 3.26
CA ILE A 350 -1.98 -8.64 2.99
C ILE A 350 -3.02 -7.55 3.22
N PHE A 351 -2.91 -6.82 4.32
CA PHE A 351 -3.84 -5.73 4.65
C PHE A 351 -3.84 -4.64 3.57
N LEU A 352 -2.67 -4.16 3.14
CA LEU A 352 -2.57 -3.15 2.08
C LEU A 352 -2.89 -3.72 0.69
N GLY A 353 -2.53 -4.99 0.42
CA GLY A 353 -2.89 -5.67 -0.82
C GLY A 353 -4.40 -5.85 -1.00
N GLY A 354 -5.14 -6.17 0.07
CA GLY A 354 -6.60 -6.24 0.04
C GLY A 354 -7.26 -4.86 -0.16
N ALA A 355 -6.64 -3.81 0.36
CA ALA A 355 -7.04 -2.44 0.10
C ALA A 355 -6.87 -2.07 -1.39
N GLU A 356 -5.77 -2.50 -2.02
CA GLU A 356 -5.55 -2.31 -3.46
C GLU A 356 -6.56 -3.05 -4.34
N ILE A 357 -6.91 -4.28 -3.96
CA ILE A 357 -7.98 -5.01 -4.65
C ILE A 357 -9.29 -4.23 -4.58
N SER A 358 -9.61 -3.63 -3.42
CA SER A 358 -10.80 -2.78 -3.27
C SER A 358 -10.74 -1.56 -4.19
N PHE A 359 -9.58 -0.89 -4.27
CA PHE A 359 -9.36 0.26 -5.15
C PHE A 359 -9.55 -0.12 -6.64
N ALA A 360 -8.89 -1.19 -7.08
CA ALA A 360 -8.97 -1.68 -8.45
C ALA A 360 -10.41 -2.04 -8.85
N VAL A 361 -11.16 -2.73 -7.97
CA VAL A 361 -12.57 -3.07 -8.21
C VAL A 361 -13.47 -1.83 -8.28
N GLN A 362 -13.12 -0.75 -7.58
CA GLN A 362 -13.88 0.49 -7.65
C GLN A 362 -13.61 1.28 -8.95
N ILE A 363 -12.37 1.25 -9.46
CA ILE A 363 -11.91 2.16 -10.52
C ILE A 363 -11.76 1.48 -11.89
N TRP A 364 -11.76 0.15 -11.97
CA TRP A 364 -11.54 -0.57 -13.24
C TRP A 364 -12.35 -0.08 -14.45
N PRO A 365 -13.62 0.38 -14.36
CA PRO A 365 -14.35 0.85 -15.54
C PRO A 365 -13.82 2.18 -16.08
N ARG A 366 -13.14 2.97 -15.24
CA ARG A 366 -12.65 4.33 -15.55
C ARG A 366 -11.12 4.41 -15.48
N TYR A 367 -10.45 3.28 -15.30
CA TYR A 367 -8.99 3.23 -15.15
C TYR A 367 -8.30 3.56 -16.48
N LEU A 368 -7.28 4.41 -16.41
CA LEU A 368 -6.50 4.84 -17.57
C LEU A 368 -5.11 4.22 -17.51
N TRP A 369 -4.89 3.16 -18.29
CA TRP A 369 -3.66 2.36 -18.32
C TRP A 369 -2.37 3.18 -18.49
N LYS A 370 -2.45 4.26 -19.28
CA LYS A 370 -1.37 5.23 -19.44
C LYS A 370 -1.84 6.49 -18.72
N LYS A 371 -1.07 7.00 -17.76
CA LYS A 371 -1.24 8.41 -17.34
C LYS A 371 -1.19 9.21 -18.62
N LEU A 372 -2.32 9.83 -18.94
CA LEU A 372 -2.54 10.57 -20.15
C LEU A 372 -1.64 11.83 -20.06
N THR A 373 -0.34 11.67 -20.33
CA THR A 373 0.62 12.76 -20.39
C THR A 373 0.55 13.32 -21.79
N LEU A 374 -0.22 14.40 -21.95
CA LEU A 374 -0.14 15.21 -23.16
C LEU A 374 1.31 15.68 -23.31
N THR A 375 1.90 15.45 -24.47
CA THR A 375 3.12 16.16 -24.85
C THR A 375 2.88 17.67 -24.68
N PRO A 376 3.87 18.47 -24.26
CA PRO A 376 3.69 19.90 -23.97
C PRO A 376 2.96 20.65 -25.09
N ILE A 377 3.25 20.33 -26.35
CA ILE A 377 2.62 20.94 -27.52
C ILE A 377 1.12 20.59 -27.65
N ASN A 378 0.75 19.31 -27.52
CA ASN A 378 -0.66 18.89 -27.54
C ASN A 378 -1.44 19.41 -26.34
N ARG A 379 -0.77 19.58 -25.19
CA ARG A 379 -1.38 20.19 -24.01
C ARG A 379 -1.66 21.67 -24.23
N LEU A 380 -0.72 22.38 -24.88
CA LEU A 380 -0.88 23.78 -25.24
C LEU A 380 -2.01 23.95 -26.27
N GLY A 381 -2.03 23.12 -27.31
CA GLY A 381 -3.12 23.10 -28.30
C GLY A 381 -4.49 22.88 -27.66
N LEU A 382 -4.60 21.87 -26.79
CA LEU A 382 -5.84 21.60 -26.07
C LEU A 382 -6.26 22.76 -25.15
N ALA A 383 -5.32 23.43 -24.50
CA ALA A 383 -5.62 24.60 -23.68
C ALA A 383 -6.22 25.75 -24.50
N PHE A 384 -5.63 26.05 -25.67
CA PHE A 384 -6.18 27.06 -26.58
C PHE A 384 -7.55 26.65 -27.13
N GLU A 385 -7.75 25.38 -27.49
CA GLU A 385 -9.05 24.90 -27.98
C GLU A 385 -10.14 25.01 -26.91
N ILE A 386 -9.84 24.64 -25.65
CA ILE A 386 -10.77 24.77 -24.53
C ILE A 386 -11.13 26.24 -24.30
N VAL A 387 -10.15 27.13 -24.21
CA VAL A 387 -10.40 28.57 -23.97
C VAL A 387 -11.17 29.20 -25.13
N ALA A 388 -10.83 28.88 -26.38
CA ALA A 388 -11.52 29.39 -27.56
C ALA A 388 -12.99 28.91 -27.61
N HIS A 389 -13.27 27.67 -27.23
CA HIS A 389 -14.63 27.14 -27.21
C HIS A 389 -15.47 27.79 -26.09
N ILE A 390 -14.90 27.94 -24.89
CA ILE A 390 -15.55 28.63 -23.78
C ILE A 390 -15.79 30.11 -24.12
N ALA A 391 -14.83 30.76 -24.79
CA ALA A 391 -14.97 32.14 -25.22
C ALA A 391 -16.09 32.32 -26.26
N ALA A 392 -16.20 31.40 -27.22
CA ALA A 392 -17.26 31.43 -28.23
C ALA A 392 -18.65 31.19 -27.60
N ASP A 393 -18.80 30.19 -26.74
CA ASP A 393 -20.05 29.92 -26.03
C ASP A 393 -20.45 31.12 -25.14
N TYR A 394 -19.48 31.77 -24.50
CA TYR A 394 -19.72 32.95 -23.66
C TYR A 394 -20.25 34.15 -24.47
N GLN A 395 -19.77 34.37 -25.71
CA GLN A 395 -20.32 35.40 -26.60
C GLN A 395 -21.79 35.14 -26.97
N GLU A 396 -22.19 33.87 -27.03
CA GLU A 396 -23.57 33.46 -27.28
C GLU A 396 -24.41 33.36 -25.99
N ASN A 397 -23.92 33.88 -24.86
CA ASN A 397 -24.54 33.77 -23.53
C ASN A 397 -24.81 32.32 -23.07
N LYS A 398 -23.98 31.37 -23.52
CA LYS A 398 -24.04 29.96 -23.13
C LYS A 398 -22.94 29.64 -22.13
N ILE A 399 -23.24 28.73 -21.20
CA ILE A 399 -22.27 28.21 -20.25
C ILE A 399 -21.75 26.88 -20.77
N THR A 400 -20.42 26.78 -20.95
CA THR A 400 -19.80 25.54 -21.41
C THR A 400 -19.68 24.55 -20.26
N THR A 401 -20.34 23.40 -20.40
CA THR A 401 -20.19 22.28 -19.46
C THR A 401 -19.07 21.34 -19.92
N ARG A 402 -18.52 20.58 -18.98
CA ARG A 402 -17.51 19.56 -19.28
C ARG A 402 -18.01 18.53 -20.30
N ASP A 403 -19.28 18.16 -20.22
CA ASP A 403 -19.89 17.20 -21.14
C ASP A 403 -20.01 17.75 -22.57
N ASN A 404 -20.24 19.07 -22.72
CA ASN A 404 -20.20 19.74 -24.02
C ASN A 404 -18.76 19.71 -24.59
N LEU A 405 -17.75 20.06 -23.79
CA LEU A 405 -16.35 19.99 -24.22
C LEU A 405 -15.93 18.60 -24.67
N MET A 406 -16.36 17.54 -23.96
CA MET A 406 -16.07 16.16 -24.37
C MET A 406 -16.69 15.82 -25.72
N ARG A 407 -17.93 16.24 -25.98
CA ARG A 407 -18.63 15.98 -27.25
C ARG A 407 -17.98 16.74 -28.40
N THR A 408 -17.57 17.98 -28.18
CA THR A 408 -17.05 18.85 -29.24
C THR A 408 -15.58 18.57 -29.55
N LEU A 409 -14.72 18.44 -28.53
CA LEU A 409 -13.27 18.31 -28.72
C LEU A 409 -12.84 16.88 -29.05
N LYS A 410 -13.69 15.87 -28.84
CA LYS A 410 -13.40 14.44 -29.04
C LYS A 410 -12.12 13.96 -28.34
N GLN A 411 -11.70 14.66 -27.28
CA GLN A 411 -10.55 14.31 -26.46
C GLN A 411 -11.00 13.52 -25.21
N PRO A 412 -10.18 12.58 -24.71
CA PRO A 412 -10.41 11.92 -23.43
C PRO A 412 -10.69 12.88 -22.27
N ASP A 413 -11.69 12.57 -21.43
CA ASP A 413 -12.11 13.39 -20.28
C ASP A 413 -10.95 13.77 -19.35
N ALA A 414 -9.99 12.87 -19.17
CA ALA A 414 -8.84 13.11 -18.30
C ALA A 414 -7.93 14.25 -18.80
N TYR A 415 -7.75 14.38 -20.12
CA TYR A 415 -6.99 15.47 -20.73
C TYR A 415 -7.70 16.80 -20.50
N ILE A 416 -9.00 16.85 -20.80
CA ILE A 416 -9.82 18.06 -20.65
C ILE A 416 -9.86 18.49 -19.18
N LYS A 417 -10.10 17.55 -18.26
CA LYS A 417 -10.11 17.83 -16.82
C LYS A 417 -8.77 18.34 -16.30
N GLY A 418 -7.66 17.76 -16.74
CA GLY A 418 -6.32 18.19 -16.35
C GLY A 418 -6.08 19.65 -16.72
N VAL A 419 -6.30 19.99 -17.99
CA VAL A 419 -6.11 21.35 -18.50
C VAL A 419 -7.11 22.34 -17.89
N LEU A 420 -8.39 21.98 -17.77
CA LEU A 420 -9.41 22.81 -17.10
C LEU A 420 -9.03 23.15 -15.65
N THR A 421 -8.49 22.17 -14.92
CA THR A 421 -8.08 22.38 -13.51
C THR A 421 -6.95 23.40 -13.42
N ASP A 422 -5.98 23.33 -14.31
CA ASP A 422 -4.86 24.29 -14.35
C ASP A 422 -5.32 25.69 -14.75
N LEU A 423 -6.17 25.81 -15.78
CA LEU A 423 -6.75 27.08 -16.22
C LEU A 423 -7.66 27.73 -15.17
N THR A 424 -8.37 26.91 -14.38
CA THR A 424 -9.20 27.41 -13.28
C THR A 424 -8.35 27.88 -12.11
N ARG A 425 -7.27 27.16 -11.80
CA ARG A 425 -6.35 27.50 -10.71
C ARG A 425 -5.52 28.76 -11.00
N SER A 426 -5.16 28.99 -12.26
CA SER A 426 -4.45 30.20 -12.68
C SER A 426 -5.35 31.44 -12.76
N GLY A 427 -6.67 31.26 -12.58
CA GLY A 427 -7.64 32.35 -12.65
C GLY A 427 -7.95 32.80 -14.07
N ILE A 428 -7.63 32.01 -15.11
CA ILE A 428 -8.04 32.27 -16.50
C ILE A 428 -9.51 31.90 -16.71
N LEU A 429 -9.95 30.81 -16.08
CA LEU A 429 -11.33 30.35 -16.06
C LEU A 429 -11.91 30.36 -14.64
N ARG A 430 -13.23 30.55 -14.53
CA ARG A 430 -13.98 30.37 -13.28
C ARG A 430 -15.04 29.30 -13.44
N GLN A 431 -15.23 28.53 -12.38
CA GLN A 431 -16.29 27.54 -12.29
C GLN A 431 -17.53 28.14 -11.63
N VAL A 432 -18.69 28.01 -12.28
CA VAL A 432 -19.98 28.43 -11.74
C VAL A 432 -20.41 27.43 -10.65
N LYS A 433 -20.82 27.94 -9.48
CA LYS A 433 -21.12 27.12 -8.30
C LYS A 433 -22.51 26.46 -8.31
N ASP A 434 -23.42 26.91 -9.16
CA ASP A 434 -24.82 26.50 -9.11
C ASP A 434 -25.21 25.54 -10.24
N GLN A 435 -25.97 24.51 -9.84
CA GLN A 435 -26.51 23.29 -10.49
C GLN A 435 -25.81 22.65 -11.71
N ASP A 436 -25.27 23.42 -12.66
CA ASP A 436 -24.49 22.92 -13.78
C ASP A 436 -23.04 23.37 -13.63
N LYS A 437 -22.12 22.41 -13.45
CA LYS A 437 -20.66 22.60 -13.29
C LYS A 437 -20.02 23.19 -14.55
N GLY A 438 -20.43 24.39 -14.91
CA GLY A 438 -20.02 25.11 -16.09
C GLY A 438 -18.80 25.97 -15.85
N TYR A 439 -18.12 26.28 -16.95
CA TYR A 439 -16.91 27.11 -16.97
C TYR A 439 -17.17 28.37 -17.76
N VAL A 440 -16.70 29.50 -17.22
CA VAL A 440 -16.77 30.81 -17.87
C VAL A 440 -15.40 31.49 -17.82
N PRO A 441 -15.09 32.41 -18.75
CA PRO A 441 -13.90 33.24 -18.66
C PRO A 441 -13.87 34.04 -17.35
N ALA A 442 -12.70 34.17 -16.73
CA ALA A 442 -12.53 34.96 -15.51
C ALA A 442 -12.39 36.47 -15.78
N ALA A 443 -12.00 36.83 -17.01
CA ALA A 443 -11.81 38.18 -17.49
C ALA A 443 -12.58 38.39 -18.80
N PRO A 444 -12.89 39.64 -19.18
CA PRO A 444 -13.42 39.95 -20.51
C PRO A 444 -12.53 39.38 -21.60
N LEU A 445 -13.13 38.93 -22.70
CA LEU A 445 -12.43 38.23 -23.80
C LEU A 445 -11.27 39.04 -24.40
N GLU A 446 -11.36 40.37 -24.32
CA GLU A 446 -10.34 41.31 -24.78
C GLU A 446 -9.08 41.32 -23.91
N ASN A 447 -9.20 40.92 -22.64
CA ASN A 447 -8.12 40.89 -21.66
C ASN A 447 -7.54 39.49 -21.46
N LEU A 448 -8.01 38.48 -22.19
CA LEU A 448 -7.43 37.14 -22.13
C LEU A 448 -6.11 37.10 -22.91
N SER A 449 -5.00 37.04 -22.18
CA SER A 449 -3.67 36.98 -22.77
C SER A 449 -3.33 35.56 -23.24
N SER A 450 -3.08 35.40 -24.54
CA SER A 450 -2.54 34.16 -25.12
C SER A 450 -1.17 33.79 -24.53
N VAL A 451 -0.41 34.78 -24.07
CA VAL A 451 0.90 34.60 -23.43
C VAL A 451 0.75 33.90 -22.08
N GLU A 452 -0.25 34.28 -21.27
CA GLU A 452 -0.50 33.67 -19.96
C GLU A 452 -0.86 32.19 -20.07
N ILE A 453 -1.63 31.80 -21.10
CA ILE A 453 -1.94 30.39 -21.39
C ILE A 453 -0.66 29.63 -21.77
N GLY A 454 0.17 30.22 -22.63
CA GLY A 454 1.46 29.65 -23.03
C GLY A 454 2.41 29.40 -21.86
N GLU A 455 2.59 30.43 -21.00
CA GLU A 455 3.46 30.36 -19.83
C GLU A 455 2.93 29.43 -18.75
N LEU A 456 1.61 29.32 -18.58
CA LEU A 456 1.00 28.38 -17.64
C LEU A 456 1.29 26.92 -18.03
N ILE A 457 1.15 26.59 -19.31
CA ILE A 457 1.24 25.20 -19.78
C ILE A 457 2.70 24.75 -19.96
N LEU A 458 3.57 25.65 -20.45
CA LEU A 458 4.99 25.35 -20.67
C LEU A 458 5.88 25.62 -19.45
N GLY A 459 5.39 26.41 -18.49
CA GLY A 459 6.12 26.81 -17.29
C GLY A 459 6.91 28.11 -17.51
N GLY A 460 6.37 29.24 -17.06
CA GLY A 460 6.98 30.56 -17.22
C GLY A 460 8.12 30.88 -16.26
N ASN A 461 8.44 30.00 -15.30
CA ASN A 461 9.45 30.29 -14.28
C ASN A 461 10.84 29.81 -14.71
N THR A 462 11.56 30.67 -15.45
CA THR A 462 12.96 30.40 -15.87
C THR A 462 14.00 30.79 -14.82
N SER A 463 13.59 31.23 -13.62
CA SER A 463 14.51 31.76 -12.60
C SER A 463 15.55 30.77 -12.09
N GLN A 464 15.36 29.46 -12.32
CA GLN A 464 16.31 28.40 -11.98
C GLN A 464 17.24 28.00 -13.13
N LEU A 465 17.03 28.55 -14.33
CA LEU A 465 17.81 28.25 -15.53
C LEU A 465 18.85 29.33 -15.78
N PRO A 466 20.09 28.98 -16.17
CA PRO A 466 21.07 29.95 -16.64
C PRO A 466 20.50 30.77 -17.81
N ASN A 467 20.78 32.09 -17.84
CA ASN A 467 20.25 32.99 -18.87
C ASN A 467 20.62 32.61 -20.32
N ASN A 468 21.65 31.77 -20.53
CA ASN A 468 22.05 31.27 -21.85
C ASN A 468 21.39 29.95 -22.25
N ASN A 469 20.46 29.43 -21.43
CA ASN A 469 19.85 28.15 -21.71
C ASN A 469 18.87 28.29 -22.90
N PRO A 470 18.95 27.44 -23.93
CA PRO A 470 18.09 27.52 -25.11
C PRO A 470 16.59 27.43 -24.79
N ALA A 471 16.20 26.86 -23.65
CA ALA A 471 14.82 26.87 -23.18
C ALA A 471 14.29 28.29 -22.88
N VAL A 472 15.17 29.21 -22.43
CA VAL A 472 14.83 30.63 -22.20
C VAL A 472 14.57 31.32 -23.54
N ASP A 473 15.36 31.03 -24.57
CA ASP A 473 15.17 31.57 -25.91
C ASP A 473 13.87 31.09 -26.56
N VAL A 474 13.53 29.81 -26.39
CA VAL A 474 12.26 29.24 -26.85
C VAL A 474 11.07 29.93 -26.17
N LEU A 475 11.12 30.14 -24.85
CA LEU A 475 10.06 30.86 -24.15
C LEU A 475 9.95 32.33 -24.59
N LYS A 476 11.07 33.00 -24.86
CA LYS A 476 11.10 34.37 -25.38
C LYS A 476 10.49 34.46 -26.78
N ALA A 477 10.79 33.51 -27.66
CA ALA A 477 10.21 33.42 -29.00
C ALA A 477 8.69 33.16 -28.96
N ILE A 478 8.26 32.29 -28.06
CA ILE A 478 6.83 32.00 -27.82
C ILE A 478 6.11 33.25 -27.29
N ARG A 479 6.68 33.95 -26.30
CA ARG A 479 6.12 35.21 -25.79
C ARG A 479 5.95 36.22 -26.91
N ALA A 480 7.00 36.46 -27.70
CA ALA A 480 6.96 37.40 -28.81
C ALA A 480 5.87 37.06 -29.85
N THR A 481 5.68 35.77 -30.14
CA THR A 481 4.69 35.30 -31.12
C THR A 481 3.26 35.39 -30.57
N LEU A 482 3.06 35.08 -29.28
CA LEU A 482 1.74 35.07 -28.65
C LEU A 482 1.25 36.46 -28.25
N THR A 483 2.14 37.44 -28.02
CA THR A 483 1.75 38.83 -27.70
C THR A 483 0.82 39.45 -28.74
N ASN A 484 1.00 39.09 -30.02
CA ASN A 484 0.20 39.65 -31.12
C ASN A 484 -1.00 38.77 -31.53
N LYS A 485 -1.19 37.59 -30.92
CA LYS A 485 -2.34 36.72 -31.22
C LYS A 485 -3.46 36.93 -30.21
N LYS A 486 -4.55 37.57 -30.64
CA LYS A 486 -5.82 37.54 -29.91
C LYS A 486 -6.40 36.12 -29.96
N ILE A 487 -7.11 35.71 -28.90
CA ILE A 487 -7.84 34.43 -28.89
C ILE A 487 -9.02 34.58 -29.86
N VAL A 488 -8.85 34.07 -31.08
CA VAL A 488 -9.83 34.22 -32.17
C VAL A 488 -11.05 33.33 -31.88
N SER A 489 -12.24 33.94 -31.80
CA SER A 489 -13.50 33.19 -31.82
C SER A 489 -13.66 32.52 -33.18
N ARG A 490 -14.18 31.28 -33.20
CA ARG A 490 -14.25 30.39 -34.38
C ARG A 490 -14.97 30.95 -35.61
N GLN A 491 -15.52 32.17 -35.58
CA GLN A 491 -16.30 32.75 -36.68
C GLN A 491 -15.46 33.09 -37.93
N ASN A 492 -14.12 33.18 -37.85
CA ASN A 492 -13.26 33.54 -39.00
C ASN A 492 -12.52 32.38 -39.68
N ILE A 493 -12.83 31.11 -39.39
CA ILE A 493 -12.13 29.95 -40.00
C ILE A 493 -12.89 29.38 -41.22
N THR A 494 -14.05 29.93 -41.57
CA THR A 494 -14.89 29.44 -42.68
C THR A 494 -14.90 30.40 -43.86
N GLN A 495 -13.74 30.65 -44.47
CA GLN A 495 -13.69 31.00 -45.88
C GLN A 495 -12.41 30.41 -46.46
N PRO A 496 -12.49 29.25 -47.15
CA PRO A 496 -11.37 28.84 -47.98
C PRO A 496 -11.22 29.86 -49.10
N ASP A 497 -9.99 30.35 -49.26
CA ASP A 497 -9.54 31.17 -50.39
C ASP A 497 -10.07 30.56 -51.71
N PRO A 498 -10.83 31.30 -52.55
CA PRO A 498 -11.24 30.77 -53.84
C PRO A 498 -9.97 30.52 -54.66
N SER A 499 -9.71 29.25 -54.97
CA SER A 499 -8.57 28.84 -55.79
C SER A 499 -8.50 29.65 -57.09
N PRO A 500 -7.29 30.01 -57.56
CA PRO A 500 -7.15 30.74 -58.82
C PRO A 500 -7.67 29.86 -59.97
N GLU A 501 -8.56 30.45 -60.76
CA GLU A 501 -9.14 29.88 -61.97
C GLU A 501 -8.01 29.46 -62.94
N PRO A 502 -8.04 28.25 -63.53
CA PRO A 502 -7.05 27.84 -64.52
C PRO A 502 -7.24 28.63 -65.83
N PRO A 503 -6.16 28.94 -66.57
CA PRO A 503 -6.24 29.80 -67.74
C PRO A 503 -7.04 29.13 -68.87
N GLU A 504 -7.95 29.91 -69.47
CA GLU A 504 -8.62 29.58 -70.72
C GLU A 504 -7.57 29.28 -71.82
N LEU A 505 -7.58 28.04 -72.32
CA LEU A 505 -6.96 27.70 -73.59
C LEU A 505 -7.80 28.34 -74.71
N LYS A 506 -7.30 29.44 -75.26
CA LYS A 506 -7.72 29.94 -76.57
C LYS A 506 -7.05 29.12 -77.66
N ASP A 507 -7.91 28.64 -78.55
CA ASP A 507 -7.74 28.07 -79.90
C ASP A 507 -6.96 26.75 -80.07
#